data_AF-A0A0M2GH59-F1
#
_entry.id   AF-A0A0M2GH59-F1
#
_cell.length_a   1.000
_cell.length_b   1.000
_cell.length_c   1.000
_cell.angle_alpha   90.00
_cell.angle_beta   90.00
_cell.angle_gamma   90.00
#
_symmetry.space_group_name_H-M   'P 1'
#
loop_
_entity.id
_entity.type
_entity.pdbx_description
1 polymer ?
#
loop_
_entity_poly.entity_id
_entity_poly.type
_entity_poly.pdbx_seq_one_letter_code
_entity_poly.pdbx_strand_id
1 'polypeptide(L)'
;MTLLTVFAGLVVGWVALCGLLAHPLLPLWVKTSVFWSVPLTALTWVFIMVADEPVLFPETAPCPREPYQEGVIGNGRVSGVSTAFPPRAYCEWEDGTVYELTPGAEFLFWVFFAMTVVPLATGLWHALRDPKALLR
;
A
#
# COMPACT_ATOMS: atom_id res chain seq x y z
N MET A 1 1.20 19.01 -13.85
CA MET A 1 1.51 17.62 -14.24
C MET A 1 0.78 16.57 -13.41
N THR A 2 0.39 16.88 -12.16
CA THR A 2 -0.34 15.97 -11.25
C THR A 2 -1.77 15.62 -11.69
N LEU A 3 -2.53 16.58 -12.23
CA LEU A 3 -3.93 16.32 -12.64
C LEU A 3 -4.03 15.37 -13.84
N LEU A 4 -3.14 15.52 -14.82
CA LEU A 4 -3.11 14.64 -16.00
C LEU A 4 -2.78 13.20 -15.62
N THR A 5 -1.82 12.98 -14.72
CA THR A 5 -1.45 11.65 -14.26
C THR A 5 -2.55 11.00 -13.44
N VAL A 6 -3.23 11.77 -12.58
CA VAL A 6 -4.40 11.30 -11.83
C VAL A 6 -5.54 10.91 -12.77
N PHE A 7 -5.83 11.77 -13.76
CA PHE A 7 -6.87 11.50 -14.75
C PHE A 7 -6.55 10.26 -15.60
N ALA A 8 -5.32 10.14 -16.10
CA ALA A 8 -4.88 8.98 -16.86
C ALA A 8 -4.98 7.68 -16.03
N GLY A 9 -4.56 7.73 -14.76
CA GLY A 9 -4.67 6.60 -13.84
C GLY A 9 -6.13 6.19 -13.59
N LEU A 10 -7.03 7.15 -13.38
CA LEU A 10 -8.47 6.90 -13.22
C LEU A 10 -9.08 6.27 -14.47
N VAL A 11 -8.77 6.79 -15.66
CA VAL A 11 -9.29 6.24 -16.92
C VAL A 11 -8.79 4.81 -17.13
N VAL A 12 -7.49 4.56 -16.93
CA VAL A 12 -6.92 3.21 -17.08
C VAL A 12 -7.53 2.25 -16.05
N GLY A 13 -7.67 2.67 -14.79
CA GLY A 13 -8.31 1.88 -13.74
C GLY A 13 -9.78 1.57 -14.05
N TRP A 14 -10.52 2.54 -14.58
CA TRP A 14 -11.90 2.36 -15.01
C TRP A 14 -12.02 1.34 -16.14
N VAL A 15 -11.20 1.46 -17.19
CA VAL A 15 -11.19 0.50 -18.31
C VAL A 15 -10.81 -0.91 -17.82
N ALA A 16 -9.82 -1.01 -16.95
CA ALA A 16 -9.41 -2.27 -16.33
C ALA A 16 -10.54 -2.92 -15.53
N LEU A 17 -11.27 -2.13 -14.74
CA LEU A 17 -12.41 -2.58 -13.95
C LEU A 17 -13.57 -3.04 -14.84
N CYS A 18 -13.92 -2.26 -15.87
CA CYS A 18 -14.96 -2.64 -16.82
C CYS A 18 -14.60 -3.94 -17.56
N GLY A 19 -13.35 -4.08 -18.00
CA GLY A 19 -12.86 -5.30 -18.63
C GLY A 19 -12.89 -6.51 -17.67
N LEU A 20 -12.56 -6.31 -16.40
CA LEU A 20 -12.65 -7.35 -15.36
C LEU A 20 -14.11 -7.78 -15.12
N LEU A 21 -15.04 -6.83 -15.07
CA LEU A 21 -16.46 -7.09 -14.85
C LEU A 21 -17.09 -7.81 -16.05
N ALA A 22 -16.75 -7.39 -17.28
CA ALA A 22 -17.21 -8.01 -18.51
C ALA A 22 -16.61 -9.41 -18.75
N HIS A 23 -15.50 -9.75 -18.07
CA HIS A 23 -14.82 -11.01 -18.27
C HIS A 23 -15.73 -12.20 -17.86
N PRO A 24 -16.11 -13.07 -18.81
CA PRO A 24 -17.11 -14.12 -18.57
C PRO A 24 -16.54 -15.31 -17.79
N LEU A 25 -15.23 -15.54 -17.89
CA LEU A 25 -14.54 -16.69 -17.28
C LEU A 25 -14.04 -16.42 -15.85
N LEU A 26 -14.17 -15.19 -15.34
CA LEU A 26 -13.64 -14.82 -14.03
C LEU A 26 -14.69 -15.09 -12.94
N PRO A 27 -14.40 -15.96 -11.96
CA PRO A 27 -15.35 -16.30 -10.91
C PRO A 27 -15.68 -15.06 -10.07
N LEU A 28 -16.92 -15.00 -9.59
CA LEU A 28 -17.46 -13.87 -8.83
C LEU A 28 -16.59 -13.53 -7.60
N TRP A 29 -16.00 -14.55 -6.97
CA TRP A 29 -15.07 -14.40 -5.84
C TRP A 29 -13.83 -13.58 -6.17
N VAL A 30 -13.30 -13.66 -7.39
CA VAL A 30 -12.15 -12.83 -7.79
C VAL A 30 -12.58 -11.38 -7.95
N LYS A 31 -13.77 -11.14 -8.53
CA LYS A 31 -14.32 -9.77 -8.66
C LYS A 31 -14.58 -9.13 -7.29
N THR A 32 -15.14 -9.88 -6.34
CA THR A 32 -15.35 -9.38 -4.96
C THR A 32 -14.04 -9.23 -4.21
N SER A 33 -13.04 -10.08 -4.43
CA SER A 33 -11.72 -9.94 -3.80
C SER A 33 -11.03 -8.63 -4.18
N VAL A 34 -11.14 -8.19 -5.44
CA VAL A 34 -10.59 -6.90 -5.88
C VAL A 34 -11.24 -5.75 -5.13
N PHE A 35 -12.57 -5.78 -4.99
CA PHE A 35 -13.33 -4.77 -4.25
C PHE A 35 -12.87 -4.61 -2.80
N TRP A 36 -12.55 -5.72 -2.12
CA TRP A 36 -12.04 -5.69 -0.74
C TRP A 36 -10.54 -5.41 -0.64
N SER A 37 -9.74 -5.87 -1.61
CA SER A 37 -8.29 -5.67 -1.60
C SER A 37 -7.89 -4.20 -1.75
N VAL A 38 -8.66 -3.38 -2.48
CA VAL A 38 -8.38 -1.94 -2.64
C VAL A 38 -8.42 -1.19 -1.30
N PRO A 39 -9.52 -1.20 -0.51
CA PRO A 39 -9.55 -0.52 0.78
C PRO A 39 -8.56 -1.15 1.77
N LEU A 40 -8.33 -2.46 1.73
CA LEU A 40 -7.33 -3.11 2.60
C LEU A 40 -5.89 -2.69 2.26
N THR A 41 -5.56 -2.53 0.97
CA THR A 41 -4.27 -1.97 0.53
C THR A 41 -4.11 -0.52 0.99
N ALA A 42 -5.16 0.29 0.87
CA ALA A 42 -5.14 1.67 1.35
C ALA A 42 -4.97 1.75 2.87
N LEU A 43 -5.70 0.92 3.62
CA LEU A 43 -5.61 0.87 5.09
C LEU A 43 -4.23 0.42 5.55
N THR A 44 -3.65 -0.63 4.94
CA THR A 44 -2.29 -1.08 5.27
C THR A 44 -1.25 -0.03 4.93
N TRP A 45 -1.40 0.68 3.80
CA TRP A 45 -0.52 1.80 3.45
C TRP A 45 -0.63 2.95 4.46
N VAL A 46 -1.84 3.38 4.82
CA VAL A 46 -2.05 4.45 5.83
C VAL A 46 -1.47 4.04 7.17
N PHE A 47 -1.68 2.79 7.59
CA PHE A 47 -1.11 2.27 8.82
C PHE A 47 0.42 2.36 8.84
N ILE A 48 1.09 2.02 7.73
CA ILE A 48 2.55 2.16 7.59
C ILE A 48 2.97 3.63 7.64
N MET A 49 2.27 4.50 6.90
CA MET A 49 2.62 5.93 6.82
C MET A 49 2.45 6.66 8.15
N VAL A 50 1.52 6.22 8.99
CA VAL A 50 1.23 6.83 10.29
C VAL A 50 2.03 6.14 11.42
N ALA A 51 2.68 5.01 11.14
CA ALA A 51 3.41 4.26 12.17
C ALA A 51 4.57 5.05 12.77
N ASP A 52 5.23 5.93 12.01
CA ASP A 52 6.30 6.78 12.54
C ASP A 52 5.79 8.04 13.25
N GLU A 53 4.50 8.37 13.13
CA GLU A 53 3.98 9.66 13.54
C GLU A 53 3.86 9.75 15.08
N PRO A 54 4.67 10.58 15.74
CA PRO A 54 4.67 10.67 17.20
C PRO A 54 3.44 11.41 17.75
N VAL A 55 2.60 11.99 16.88
CA VAL A 55 1.45 12.83 17.24
C VAL A 55 0.30 11.99 17.81
N LEU A 56 0.06 10.80 17.26
CA LEU A 56 -1.06 9.96 17.69
C LEU A 56 -0.80 9.25 19.01
N PHE A 57 0.46 8.95 19.34
CA PHE A 57 0.80 8.23 20.57
C PHE A 57 2.12 8.74 21.20
N PRO A 58 2.10 9.90 21.88
CA PRO A 58 3.31 10.51 22.45
C PRO A 58 3.93 9.69 23.61
N GLU A 59 3.10 8.97 24.37
CA GLU A 59 3.53 8.12 25.50
C GLU A 59 4.06 6.74 25.05
N THR A 60 3.68 6.28 23.86
CA THR A 60 4.16 5.02 23.25
C THR A 60 4.85 5.30 21.93
N ALA A 61 5.57 6.42 21.85
CA ALA A 61 6.27 6.83 20.65
C ALA A 61 7.15 5.65 20.18
N PRO A 62 6.87 5.09 18.98
CA PRO A 62 7.47 3.82 18.59
C PRO A 62 8.98 3.96 18.35
N CYS A 63 9.44 5.18 18.07
CA CYS A 63 10.84 5.56 18.15
C CYS A 63 11.08 6.39 19.43
N PRO A 64 11.78 5.84 20.44
CA PRO A 64 12.03 6.55 21.70
C PRO A 64 12.91 7.78 21.44
N ARG A 65 12.49 8.95 21.93
CA ARG A 65 13.33 10.15 21.98
C ARG A 65 14.16 10.13 23.27
N GLU A 66 15.44 10.47 23.18
CA GLU A 66 16.31 10.69 24.34
C GLU A 66 15.61 11.56 25.41
N PRO A 67 15.79 11.31 26.73
CA PRO A 67 16.74 10.41 27.38
C PRO A 67 16.11 9.08 27.88
N TYR A 68 14.86 8.80 27.53
CA TYR A 68 14.22 7.54 27.88
C TYR A 68 14.56 6.49 26.82
N GLN A 69 15.72 5.85 27.02
CA GLN A 69 16.06 4.46 26.71
C GLN A 69 17.58 4.41 26.49
N GLU A 70 18.34 4.01 27.52
CA GLU A 70 19.49 3.14 27.27
C GLU A 70 18.95 2.02 26.36
N GLY A 71 19.36 2.06 25.10
CA GLY A 71 18.61 1.44 24.01
C GLY A 71 18.29 -0.02 24.27
N VAL A 72 17.07 -0.43 23.93
CA VAL A 72 16.76 -1.86 23.82
C VAL A 72 17.60 -2.49 22.68
N ILE A 73 18.10 -1.69 21.71
CA ILE A 73 18.75 -2.18 20.48
C ILE A 73 19.97 -1.34 19.98
N GLY A 74 20.02 -0.01 20.16
CA GLY A 74 21.06 0.87 19.57
C GLY A 74 21.45 2.10 20.39
N ASN A 75 22.53 2.80 20.01
CA ASN A 75 23.07 3.98 20.71
C ASN A 75 22.78 5.30 19.97
N GLY A 76 22.51 6.37 20.72
CA GLY A 76 22.36 7.74 20.19
C GLY A 76 20.93 8.14 19.81
N ARG A 77 20.81 9.22 19.04
CA ARG A 77 19.51 9.78 18.62
C ARG A 77 18.79 8.84 17.66
N VAL A 78 17.46 8.84 17.76
CA VAL A 78 16.56 8.02 16.91
C VAL A 78 15.69 8.92 16.05
N SER A 79 15.60 8.59 14.76
CA SER A 79 14.63 9.17 13.82
C SER A 79 13.64 8.12 13.32
N GLY A 80 12.36 8.45 13.33
CA GLY A 80 11.34 7.68 12.60
C GLY A 80 11.38 8.04 11.12
N VAL A 81 11.39 7.03 10.26
CA VAL A 81 11.38 7.17 8.81
C VAL A 81 10.23 6.38 8.23
N SER A 82 9.31 7.08 7.57
CA SER A 82 8.26 6.53 6.72
C SER A 82 8.57 6.79 5.24
N THR A 83 8.48 5.74 4.44
CA THR A 83 8.67 5.80 2.99
C THR A 83 7.35 5.51 2.31
N ALA A 84 6.95 6.35 1.34
CA ALA A 84 5.66 6.19 0.65
C ALA A 84 5.65 5.00 -0.33
N PHE A 85 6.80 4.71 -0.96
CA PHE A 85 6.95 3.59 -1.88
C PHE A 85 8.43 3.18 -2.05
N PRO A 86 8.80 1.91 -1.80
CA PRO A 86 7.99 0.85 -1.20
C PRO A 86 7.55 1.25 0.22
N PRO A 87 6.32 0.91 0.66
CA PRO A 87 5.80 1.40 1.94
C PRO A 87 6.49 0.69 3.10
N ARG A 88 7.32 1.42 3.84
CA ARG A 88 8.04 0.94 5.02
C ARG A 88 8.09 2.02 6.10
N ALA A 89 8.03 1.59 7.34
CA ALA A 89 8.23 2.43 8.51
C ALA A 89 9.28 1.78 9.42
N TYR A 90 10.37 2.50 9.69
CA TYR A 90 11.45 2.04 10.55
C TYR A 90 12.02 3.18 11.41
N CYS A 91 12.58 2.82 12.56
CA CYS A 91 13.43 3.70 13.35
C CYS A 91 14.86 3.50 12.89
N GLU A 92 15.57 4.60 12.70
CA GLU A 92 17.00 4.63 12.36
C GLU A 92 17.76 5.34 13.48
N TRP A 93 18.82 4.69 13.97
CA TRP A 93 19.74 5.24 14.98
C TRP A 93 20.99 5.79 14.31
N GLU A 94 21.71 6.68 14.99
CA GLU A 94 22.97 7.27 14.51
C GLU A 94 24.09 6.23 14.24
N ASP A 95 24.05 5.07 14.91
CA ASP A 95 24.97 3.96 14.67
C ASP A 95 24.61 3.12 13.43
N GLY A 96 23.53 3.46 12.73
CA GLY A 96 23.03 2.76 11.56
C GLY A 96 22.19 1.52 11.89
N THR A 97 21.85 1.29 13.17
CA THR A 97 20.89 0.25 13.53
C THR A 97 19.49 0.66 13.05
N VAL A 98 18.73 -0.32 12.56
CA VAL A 98 17.38 -0.11 12.02
C VAL A 98 16.41 -1.06 12.70
N TYR A 99 15.26 -0.56 13.12
CA TYR A 99 14.17 -1.34 13.71
C TYR A 99 12.87 -1.11 12.94
N GLU A 100 12.25 -2.16 12.43
CA GLU A 100 10.98 -2.05 11.70
C GLU A 100 9.80 -1.86 12.67
N LEU A 101 8.99 -0.82 12.44
CA LEU A 101 7.83 -0.53 13.30
C LEU A 101 6.61 -1.39 12.94
N THR A 102 6.49 -1.79 11.68
CA THR A 102 5.31 -2.50 11.18
C THR A 102 5.68 -3.85 10.58
N PRO A 103 6.28 -4.78 11.37
CA PRO A 103 6.63 -6.10 10.88
C PRO A 103 5.36 -6.81 10.37
N GLY A 104 5.39 -7.22 9.11
CA GLY A 104 4.27 -7.90 8.44
C GLY A 104 3.24 -6.99 7.76
N ALA A 105 3.15 -5.69 8.08
CA ALA A 105 2.25 -4.78 7.36
C ALA A 105 2.72 -4.56 5.92
N GLU A 106 4.04 -4.49 5.70
CA GLU A 106 4.63 -4.44 4.35
C GLU A 106 4.22 -5.69 3.54
N PHE A 107 4.29 -6.87 4.15
CA PHE A 107 3.86 -8.11 3.52
C PHE A 107 2.36 -8.08 3.15
N LEU A 108 1.51 -7.64 4.07
CA LEU A 108 0.06 -7.51 3.81
C LEU A 108 -0.24 -6.50 2.71
N PHE A 109 0.45 -5.36 2.69
CA PHE A 109 0.34 -4.37 1.62
C PHE A 109 0.64 -5.02 0.27
N TRP A 110 1.76 -5.74 0.14
CA TRP A 110 2.14 -6.38 -1.12
C TRP A 110 1.16 -7.48 -1.55
N VAL A 111 0.64 -8.26 -0.60
CA VAL A 111 -0.36 -9.29 -0.86
C VAL A 111 -1.66 -8.68 -1.39
N PHE A 112 -2.19 -7.64 -0.72
CA PHE A 112 -3.41 -6.97 -1.18
C PHE A 112 -3.18 -6.23 -2.50
N PHE A 113 -2.04 -5.56 -2.65
CA PHE A 113 -1.66 -4.89 -3.88
C PHE A 113 -1.59 -5.86 -5.06
N ALA A 114 -0.97 -7.03 -4.88
CA ALA A 114 -0.94 -8.07 -5.91
C ALA A 114 -2.34 -8.59 -6.25
N MET A 115 -3.19 -8.82 -5.23
CA MET A 115 -4.59 -9.22 -5.43
C MET A 115 -5.43 -8.16 -6.15
N THR A 116 -5.07 -6.88 -6.08
CA THR A 116 -5.71 -5.81 -6.85
C THR A 116 -5.15 -5.73 -8.27
N VAL A 117 -3.83 -5.67 -8.42
CA VAL A 117 -3.15 -5.37 -9.69
C VAL A 117 -3.28 -6.52 -10.69
N VAL A 118 -3.15 -7.78 -10.25
CA VAL A 118 -3.19 -8.94 -11.17
C VAL A 118 -4.54 -9.07 -11.87
N PRO A 119 -5.69 -9.04 -11.15
CA PRO A 119 -6.99 -9.09 -11.81
C PRO A 119 -7.26 -7.85 -12.66
N LEU A 120 -6.90 -6.64 -12.20
CA LEU A 120 -7.08 -5.42 -13.00
C LEU A 120 -6.25 -5.46 -14.28
N ALA A 121 -5.01 -5.93 -14.24
CA ALA A 121 -4.18 -6.12 -15.43
C ALA A 121 -4.83 -7.12 -16.40
N THR A 122 -5.43 -8.19 -15.87
CA THR A 122 -6.17 -9.18 -16.67
C THR A 122 -7.42 -8.57 -17.31
N GLY A 123 -8.17 -7.76 -16.55
CA GLY A 123 -9.32 -7.02 -17.04
C GLY A 123 -8.94 -6.01 -18.13
N LEU A 124 -7.86 -5.26 -17.92
CA LEU A 124 -7.31 -4.32 -18.89
C LEU A 124 -6.88 -5.04 -20.18
N TRP A 125 -6.18 -6.16 -20.05
CA TRP A 125 -5.79 -6.98 -21.19
C TRP A 125 -7.00 -7.46 -21.99
N HIS A 126 -8.06 -7.91 -21.32
CA HIS A 126 -9.29 -8.34 -21.97
C HIS A 126 -9.99 -7.18 -22.68
N ALA A 127 -10.11 -6.02 -22.02
CA ALA A 127 -10.65 -4.79 -22.59
C ALA A 127 -9.90 -4.35 -23.86
N LEU A 128 -8.57 -4.49 -23.87
CA LEU A 128 -7.74 -4.16 -25.03
C LEU A 128 -7.89 -5.16 -26.18
N ARG A 129 -8.11 -6.45 -25.88
CA ARG A 129 -8.32 -7.48 -26.92
C ARG A 129 -9.71 -7.45 -27.53
N ASP A 130 -10.75 -7.25 -26.72
CA ASP A 130 -12.15 -7.26 -27.16
C ASP A 130 -12.88 -5.97 -26.77
N PRO A 131 -12.55 -4.83 -27.40
CA PRO A 131 -13.12 -3.52 -27.03
C PRO A 131 -14.64 -3.45 -27.22
N LYS A 132 -15.22 -4.32 -28.06
CA LYS A 132 -16.67 -4.43 -28.25
C LYS A 132 -17.40 -4.93 -27.00
N ALA A 133 -16.70 -5.65 -26.11
CA ALA A 133 -17.27 -6.12 -24.85
C ALA A 133 -17.51 -4.99 -23.84
N LEU A 134 -16.86 -3.83 -24.01
CA LEU A 134 -17.05 -2.63 -23.16
C LEU A 134 -18.24 -1.76 -23.57
N LEU A 135 -18.77 -1.95 -24.78
CA LEU A 135 -19.84 -1.12 -25.36
C LEU A 135 -21.25 -1.70 -25.12
N ARG A 136 -21.36 -2.75 -24.30
CA ARG A 136 -22.60 -3.48 -24.02
C ARG A 136 -23.06 -3.25 -22.60
#